data_AF-R6Q6K8-F1
#
_entry.id   AF-R6Q6K8-F1
#
_cell.length_a   1.000
_cell.length_b   1.000
_cell.length_c   1.000
_cell.angle_alpha   90.00
_cell.angle_beta   90.00
_cell.angle_gamma   90.00
#
_symmetry.space_group_name_H-M   'P 1'
#
loop_
_entity.id
_entity.type
_entity.pdbx_description
1 polymer ?
#
loop_
_entity_poly.entity_id
_entity_poly.type
_entity_poly.pdbx_seq_one_letter_code
_entity_poly.pdbx_strand_id
1 'polypeptide(L)'
;MNTGNLKNIVVLKDLPSNLVEEAIVVLKENQKIPKLEPASTDKKESNSEPQKIKNSKDYIIKEAQMLISEYISKIESKNKKENQSIQKLNKKCKRLKTVNQALLVGLAISLLINFIF
;
A
#
# COMPACT_ATOMS: atom_id res chain seq x y z
N MET A 1 2.89 -20.91 -27.99
CA MET A 1 1.46 -20.83 -27.58
C MET A 1 0.68 -20.40 -28.81
N ASN A 2 -0.30 -21.20 -29.24
CA ASN A 2 -1.16 -20.85 -30.37
C ASN A 2 -2.13 -19.74 -29.89
N THR A 3 -1.94 -18.52 -30.39
CA THR A 3 -2.66 -17.30 -29.98
C THR A 3 -4.05 -17.18 -30.60
N GLY A 4 -4.48 -18.16 -31.40
CA GLY A 4 -5.72 -18.11 -32.19
C GLY A 4 -7.04 -18.00 -31.41
N ASN A 5 -7.05 -18.31 -30.11
CA ASN A 5 -8.27 -18.31 -29.27
C ASN A 5 -8.37 -17.16 -28.25
N LEU A 6 -7.50 -16.14 -28.31
CA LEU A 6 -7.50 -15.02 -27.36
C LEU A 6 -8.31 -13.79 -27.83
N LYS A 7 -9.20 -13.94 -28.81
CA LYS A 7 -9.87 -12.80 -29.48
C LYS A 7 -10.72 -11.90 -28.55
N ASN A 8 -11.02 -12.35 -27.33
CA ASN A 8 -11.82 -11.60 -26.35
C ASN A 8 -11.04 -11.15 -25.11
N ILE A 9 -9.70 -11.28 -25.09
CA ILE A 9 -8.88 -10.86 -23.94
C ILE A 9 -8.11 -9.58 -24.30
N VAL A 10 -8.38 -8.50 -23.57
CA VAL A 10 -7.62 -7.25 -23.64
C VAL A 10 -6.63 -7.23 -22.49
N VAL A 11 -5.33 -7.11 -22.79
CA VAL A 11 -4.27 -6.99 -21.78
C VAL A 11 -3.99 -5.52 -21.55
N LEU A 12 -4.40 -5.00 -20.39
CA LEU A 12 -4.10 -3.63 -19.97
C LEU A 12 -2.82 -3.64 -19.11
N LYS A 13 -1.87 -2.74 -19.43
CA LYS A 13 -0.62 -2.54 -18.69
C LYS A 13 -0.59 -1.13 -18.11
N ASP A 14 0.21 -0.95 -17.06
CA ASP A 14 0.51 0.36 -16.46
C ASP A 14 -0.72 1.15 -15.96
N LEU A 15 -1.77 0.44 -15.53
CA LEU A 15 -2.94 1.06 -14.91
C LEU A 15 -2.64 1.51 -13.47
N PRO A 16 -3.08 2.72 -13.08
CA PRO A 16 -2.97 3.15 -11.71
C PRO A 16 -3.86 2.29 -10.81
N SER A 17 -3.32 1.88 -9.65
CA SER A 17 -3.93 0.87 -8.79
C SER A 17 -5.27 1.28 -8.17
N ASN A 18 -5.62 2.56 -8.19
CA ASN A 18 -6.91 3.07 -7.71
C ASN A 18 -8.08 2.83 -8.67
N LEU A 19 -7.83 2.37 -9.90
CA LEU A 19 -8.87 2.06 -10.89
C LEU A 19 -9.33 0.61 -10.90
N VAL A 20 -8.64 -0.26 -10.15
CA VAL A 20 -8.90 -1.70 -10.13
C VAL A 20 -9.51 -2.05 -8.79
N GLU A 21 -10.75 -2.53 -8.80
CA GLU A 21 -11.48 -2.92 -7.57
C GLU A 21 -10.97 -4.27 -7.02
N GLU A 22 -10.67 -5.22 -7.90
CA GLU A 22 -10.21 -6.55 -7.54
C GLU A 22 -9.11 -7.05 -8.48
N ALA A 23 -8.11 -7.74 -7.93
CA ALA A 23 -7.02 -8.34 -8.69
C ALA A 23 -6.85 -9.82 -8.36
N ILE A 24 -6.74 -10.67 -9.38
CA ILE A 24 -6.49 -12.11 -9.24
C ILE A 24 -5.06 -12.41 -9.67
N VAL A 25 -4.25 -12.93 -8.73
CA VAL A 25 -2.88 -13.40 -9.04
C VAL A 25 -2.94 -14.87 -9.42
N VAL A 26 -2.65 -15.18 -10.68
CA VAL A 26 -2.63 -16.56 -11.20
C VAL A 26 -1.19 -17.07 -11.26
N LEU A 27 -0.84 -18.00 -10.38
CA LEU A 27 0.43 -18.71 -10.43
C LEU A 27 0.39 -19.77 -11.53
N LYS A 28 1.24 -19.63 -12.56
CA LYS A 28 1.30 -20.59 -13.67
C LYS A 28 2.34 -21.66 -13.39
N GLU A 29 1.89 -22.88 -13.12
CA GLU A 29 2.77 -24.00 -12.69
C GLU A 29 3.82 -24.44 -13.72
N ASN A 30 3.58 -24.20 -15.02
CA ASN A 30 4.38 -24.78 -16.12
C ASN A 30 5.31 -23.80 -16.83
N GLN A 31 5.55 -22.61 -16.27
CA GLN A 31 6.50 -21.68 -16.86
C GLN A 31 7.91 -22.08 -16.40
N LYS A 32 8.75 -22.56 -17.32
CA LYS A 32 10.18 -22.81 -17.05
C LYS A 32 10.85 -21.45 -16.81
N ILE A 33 10.83 -20.99 -15.56
CA ILE A 33 11.63 -19.85 -15.13
C ILE A 33 13.09 -20.28 -15.32
N PRO A 34 13.93 -19.54 -16.07
CA PRO A 34 15.37 -19.79 -16.07
C PRO A 34 15.81 -19.82 -14.61
N LYS A 35 16.45 -20.91 -14.17
CA LYS A 35 16.93 -21.03 -12.79
C LYS A 35 17.78 -19.80 -12.49
N LEU A 36 17.28 -18.89 -11.67
CA LEU A 36 18.13 -17.90 -11.03
C LEU A 36 19.02 -18.70 -10.08
N GLU A 37 20.33 -18.66 -10.35
CA GLU A 37 21.32 -19.31 -9.51
C GLU A 37 21.14 -18.81 -8.08
N PRO A 38 21.14 -19.72 -7.07
CA PRO A 38 21.08 -19.30 -5.69
C PRO A 38 22.34 -18.50 -5.38
N ALA A 39 22.14 -17.21 -5.07
CA ALA A 39 23.19 -16.34 -4.57
C ALA A 39 23.57 -16.76 -3.14
N SER A 40 24.42 -17.78 -3.03
CA SER A 40 25.43 -17.90 -1.97
C SER A 40 26.08 -19.29 -2.06
N THR A 41 27.24 -19.33 -2.69
CA THR A 41 28.29 -20.27 -2.31
C THR A 41 28.70 -19.94 -0.88
N ASP A 42 28.33 -20.76 0.09
CA ASP A 42 29.19 -20.99 1.25
C ASP A 42 28.95 -22.38 1.84
N LYS A 43 30.06 -23.09 1.97
CA LYS A 43 30.20 -24.51 2.24
C LYS A 43 29.83 -24.82 3.70
N LYS A 44 29.10 -25.92 3.91
CA LYS A 44 29.46 -26.95 4.91
C LYS A 44 28.62 -28.21 4.71
N GLU A 45 29.32 -29.30 4.42
CA GLU A 45 28.84 -30.67 4.49
C GLU A 45 28.17 -30.95 5.84
N SER A 46 26.95 -31.44 5.79
CA SER A 46 26.52 -32.48 6.71
C SER A 46 25.58 -33.43 5.97
N ASN A 47 25.93 -34.71 6.02
CA ASN A 47 25.12 -35.83 5.56
C ASN A 47 23.73 -35.72 6.17
N SER A 48 22.75 -35.34 5.35
CA SER A 48 21.35 -35.58 5.62
C SER A 48 20.73 -36.01 4.31
N GLU A 49 20.02 -37.13 4.37
CA GLU A 49 19.25 -37.73 3.30
C GLU A 49 18.52 -36.66 2.47
N PRO A 50 18.21 -36.89 1.18
CA PRO A 50 17.31 -36.01 0.46
C PRO A 50 15.95 -36.07 1.14
N GLN A 51 15.73 -35.21 2.14
CA GLN A 51 14.44 -34.91 2.70
C GLN A 51 13.60 -34.52 1.49
N LYS A 52 12.69 -35.42 1.11
CA LYS A 52 11.64 -35.18 0.13
C LYS A 52 11.20 -33.75 0.32
N ILE A 53 11.50 -32.89 -0.66
CA ILE A 53 11.05 -31.51 -0.74
C ILE A 53 9.54 -31.59 -0.53
N LYS A 54 9.09 -31.35 0.71
CA LYS A 54 7.68 -31.30 1.05
C LYS A 54 7.17 -30.06 0.35
N ASN A 55 6.62 -30.32 -0.84
CA ASN A 55 5.78 -29.45 -1.64
C ASN A 55 6.47 -28.12 -2.04
N SER A 56 7.27 -28.13 -3.10
CA SER A 56 7.77 -26.90 -3.75
C SER A 56 6.67 -25.88 -4.07
N LYS A 57 5.42 -26.34 -4.25
CA LYS A 57 4.23 -25.51 -4.40
C LYS A 57 3.89 -24.69 -3.15
N ASP A 58 4.04 -25.26 -1.95
CA ASP A 58 3.71 -24.57 -0.69
C ASP A 58 4.67 -23.41 -0.43
N TYR A 59 5.94 -23.54 -0.83
CA TYR A 59 6.93 -22.47 -0.74
C TYR A 59 6.56 -21.28 -1.62
N ILE A 60 6.21 -21.52 -2.88
CA ILE A 60 5.85 -20.46 -3.84
C ILE A 60 4.55 -19.76 -3.40
N ILE A 61 3.57 -20.51 -2.90
CA ILE A 61 2.32 -19.94 -2.38
C ILE A 61 2.60 -19.04 -1.17
N LYS A 62 3.45 -19.48 -0.23
CA LYS A 62 3.82 -18.67 0.94
C LYS A 62 4.58 -17.40 0.56
N GLU A 63 5.49 -17.48 -0.39
CA GLU A 63 6.21 -16.30 -0.89
C GLU A 63 5.24 -15.30 -1.53
N ALA A 64 4.32 -15.77 -2.38
CA ALA A 64 3.28 -14.92 -2.96
C ALA A 64 2.39 -14.27 -1.89
N GLN A 65 1.96 -15.04 -0.88
CA GLN A 65 1.20 -14.51 0.25
C GLN A 65 1.98 -13.44 1.02
N MET A 66 3.28 -13.65 1.24
CA MET A 66 4.15 -12.68 1.92
C MET A 66 4.23 -11.36 1.14
N LEU A 67 4.49 -11.43 -0.17
CA LEU A 67 4.59 -10.24 -1.04
C LEU A 67 3.28 -9.45 -1.09
N ILE A 68 2.14 -10.14 -1.23
CA ILE A 68 0.82 -9.50 -1.24
C ILE A 68 0.55 -8.83 0.12
N SER A 69 0.84 -9.53 1.21
CA SER A 69 0.63 -9.00 2.57
C SER A 69 1.49 -7.76 2.86
N GLU A 70 2.76 -7.79 2.44
CA GLU A 70 3.67 -6.65 2.56
C GLU A 70 3.15 -5.43 1.78
N TYR A 71 2.68 -5.65 0.55
CA TYR A 71 2.11 -4.59 -0.29
C TYR A 71 0.87 -3.96 0.35
N ILE A 72 -0.08 -4.78 0.83
CA ILE A 72 -1.29 -4.30 1.52
C ILE A 72 -0.90 -3.47 2.75
N SER A 73 0.01 -3.98 3.58
CA SER A 73 0.46 -3.29 4.80
C SER A 73 1.09 -1.93 4.49
N LYS A 74 1.87 -1.83 3.41
CA LYS A 74 2.49 -0.58 2.96
C LYS A 74 1.44 0.45 2.54
N ILE A 75 0.38 0.04 1.86
CA ILE A 75 -0.71 0.94 1.45
C ILE A 75 -1.50 1.43 2.68
N GLU A 76 -1.91 0.51 3.55
CA GLU A 76 -2.68 0.85 4.75
C GLU A 76 -1.92 1.80 5.67
N SER A 77 -0.63 1.54 5.89
CA SER A 77 0.21 2.39 6.73
C SER A 77 0.44 3.78 6.13
N LYS A 78 0.54 3.91 4.80
CA LYS A 78 0.61 5.20 4.10
C LYS A 78 -0.68 6.00 4.30
N ASN A 79 -1.83 5.38 4.05
CA ASN A 79 -3.15 6.01 4.22
C ASN A 79 -3.38 6.46 5.66
N LYS A 80 -2.97 5.65 6.65
CA LYS A 80 -3.06 6.01 8.08
C LYS A 80 -2.24 7.25 8.42
N LYS A 81 -1.01 7.36 7.89
CA LYS A 81 -0.13 8.52 8.12
C LYS A 81 -0.71 9.80 7.50
N GLU A 82 -1.27 9.70 6.29
CA GLU A 82 -1.92 10.82 5.61
C GLU A 82 -3.17 11.29 6.35
N ASN A 83 -4.04 10.37 6.77
CA ASN A 83 -5.21 10.72 7.58
C ASN A 83 -4.82 11.38 8.91
N GLN A 84 -3.74 10.92 9.54
CA GLN A 84 -3.25 11.53 10.78
C GLN A 84 -2.70 12.96 10.56
N SER A 85 -2.01 13.21 9.44
CA SER A 85 -1.51 14.55 9.11
C SER A 85 -2.66 15.51 8.77
N ILE A 86 -3.65 15.06 8.01
CA ILE A 86 -4.88 15.82 7.71
C ILE A 86 -5.62 16.16 9.02
N GLN A 87 -5.77 15.20 9.94
CA GLN A 87 -6.43 15.46 11.22
C GLN A 87 -5.67 16.50 12.07
N LYS A 88 -4.34 16.45 12.08
CA LYS A 88 -3.50 17.45 12.77
C LYS A 88 -3.66 18.84 12.15
N LEU A 89 -3.69 18.95 10.81
CA LEU A 89 -3.91 20.20 10.10
C LEU A 89 -5.30 20.78 10.39
N ASN A 90 -6.35 19.96 10.34
CA ASN A 90 -7.72 20.38 10.64
C ASN A 90 -7.86 20.92 12.07
N LYS A 91 -7.19 20.30 13.05
CA LYS A 91 -7.16 20.82 14.44
C LYS A 91 -6.50 22.20 14.52
N LYS A 92 -5.37 22.41 13.83
CA LYS A 92 -4.69 23.72 13.78
C LYS A 92 -5.56 24.78 13.09
N CYS A 93 -6.16 24.43 11.96
CA CYS A 93 -7.06 25.31 11.21
C CYS A 93 -8.29 25.69 12.05
N LYS A 94 -8.88 24.74 12.78
CA LYS A 94 -10.00 25.02 13.69
C LYS A 94 -9.62 26.00 14.80
N ARG A 95 -8.44 25.84 15.42
CA ARG A 95 -7.92 26.80 16.41
C ARG A 95 -7.75 28.20 15.83
N LEU A 96 -7.17 28.30 14.62
CA LEU A 96 -6.98 29.59 13.95
C LEU A 96 -8.32 30.27 13.65
N LYS A 97 -9.30 29.53 13.14
CA LYS A 97 -10.66 30.05 12.91
C LYS A 97 -11.30 30.60 14.19
N THR A 98 -11.17 29.87 15.30
CA THR A 98 -11.69 30.32 16.60
C THR A 98 -11.01 31.59 17.10
N VAL A 99 -9.67 31.68 17.01
CA VAL A 99 -8.94 32.89 17.41
C VAL A 99 -9.34 34.08 16.55
N ASN A 100 -9.45 33.90 15.24
CA ASN A 100 -9.84 34.97 14.32
C ASN A 100 -11.27 35.47 14.61
N GLN A 101 -12.20 34.55 14.89
CA GLN A 101 -13.57 34.91 15.25
C GLN A 101 -13.64 35.65 16.59
N ALA A 102 -12.86 35.22 17.59
CA ALA A 102 -12.76 35.92 18.88
C ALA A 102 -12.18 37.33 18.72
N LEU A 103 -11.18 37.51 17.84
CA LEU A 103 -10.58 38.81 17.54
C LEU A 103 -11.60 39.77 16.92
N LEU A 104 -12.39 39.27 15.95
CA LEU A 104 -13.41 40.05 15.26
C LEU A 104 -14.50 40.52 16.24
N VAL A 105 -14.96 39.62 17.11
CA VAL A 105 -15.94 39.94 18.16
C VAL A 105 -15.36 40.94 19.16
N GLY A 106 -14.11 40.76 19.59
CA GLY A 106 -13.42 41.69 20.48
C GLY A 106 -13.32 43.10 19.91
N LEU A 107 -13.01 43.23 18.61
CA LEU A 107 -12.98 44.52 17.91
C LEU A 107 -14.38 45.16 17.81
N ALA A 108 -15.42 44.37 17.52
CA ALA A 108 -16.78 44.90 17.49
C ALA A 108 -17.21 45.44 18.87
N ILE A 109 -16.88 44.72 19.94
CA ILE A 109 -17.17 45.15 21.33
C ILE A 109 -16.41 46.42 21.67
N SER A 110 -15.12 46.54 21.30
CA SER A 110 -14.33 47.73 21.61
C SER A 110 -14.84 48.98 20.87
N LEU A 111 -15.33 48.83 19.63
CA LEU A 111 -15.99 49.90 18.90
C LEU A 111 -17.31 50.33 19.56
N LEU A 112 -18.12 49.38 20.04
CA LEU A 112 -19.37 49.69 20.73
C LEU A 112 -19.15 50.42 22.07
N ILE A 113 -18.12 50.03 22.83
CA ILE A 113 -17.77 50.71 24.08
C ILE A 113 -17.35 52.16 23.81
N ASN A 114 -16.50 52.40 22.81
CA ASN A 114 -16.10 53.75 22.39
C ASN A 114 -17.23 54.59 21.78
N PHE A 115 -18.35 53.99 21.41
CA PHE A 115 -19.52 54.71 20.88
C PHE A 115 -20.51 55.08 21.98
N ILE A 116 -20.56 54.29 23.06
CA ILE A 116 -21.42 54.51 24.23
C ILE A 116 -20.80 55.48 25.24
N PHE A 117 -19.47 55.50 25.34
CA PHE A 117 -18.69 56.38 26.22
C PHE A 117 -18.03 57.48 25.41
#